data_AF-A0A4R2DIU9-F1
#
_entry.id   AF-A0A4R2DIU9-F1
#
_cell.length_a   1.000
_cell.length_b   1.000
_cell.length_c   1.000
_cell.angle_alpha   90.00
_cell.angle_beta   90.00
_cell.angle_gamma   90.00
#
_symmetry.space_group_name_H-M   'P 1'
#
loop_
_entity.id
_entity.type
_entity.pdbx_description
1 polymer ?
#
loop_
_entity_poly.entity_id
_entity_poly.type
_entity_poly.pdbx_seq_one_letter_code
_entity_poly.pdbx_strand_id
1 'polypeptide(L)' 'MKLNLFVAWSAFALALIGVITIAFTLVAAGSGHSGFALASGVAAAVAVMLAVGMVAGTVRRDHHRHIETPHLF' A
#
# COMPACT_ATOMS: atom_id res chain seq x y z
N MET A 1 -19.53 -6.67 1.77
CA MET A 1 -19.26 -5.51 0.89
C MET A 1 -18.49 -4.38 1.58
N LYS A 2 -18.92 -3.80 2.72
CA LYS A 2 -18.23 -2.66 3.35
C LYS A 2 -16.73 -2.86 3.61
N LEU A 3 -16.31 -4.07 4.02
CA LEU A 3 -14.90 -4.39 4.27
C LEU A 3 -14.05 -4.35 3.00
N ASN A 4 -14.58 -4.85 1.88
CA ASN A 4 -13.85 -4.92 0.61
C ASN A 4 -13.68 -3.52 0.01
N LEU A 5 -14.72 -2.68 0.12
CA LEU A 5 -14.64 -1.27 -0.26
C LEU A 5 -13.64 -0.50 0.63
N PHE A 6 -13.66 -0.74 1.94
CA PHE A 6 -12.69 -0.16 2.87
C PHE A 6 -11.25 -0.54 2.49
N VAL A 7 -11.00 -1.84 2.27
CA VAL A 7 -9.68 -2.34 1.89
C VAL A 7 -9.23 -1.78 0.54
N ALA A 8 -10.13 -1.66 -0.43
CA ALA A 8 -9.81 -1.04 -1.72
C ALA A 8 -9.34 0.42 -1.55
N TRP A 9 -10.07 1.23 -0.79
CA TRP A 9 -9.70 2.63 -0.53
C TRP A 9 -8.42 2.75 0.31
N SER A 10 -8.26 1.94 1.35
CA SER A 10 -7.05 1.94 2.17
C SER A 10 -5.82 1.50 1.38
N ALA A 11 -5.92 0.45 0.57
CA ALA A 11 -4.84 -0.01 -0.28
C ALA A 11 -4.49 1.03 -1.36
N PHE A 12 -5.48 1.71 -1.93
CA PHE A 12 -5.27 2.81 -2.88
C PHE A 12 -4.52 3.98 -2.22
N ALA A 13 -4.95 4.41 -1.03
CA ALA A 13 -4.28 5.47 -0.29
C ALA A 13 -2.83 5.10 0.06
N LEU A 14 -2.59 3.87 0.52
CA LEU A 14 -1.25 3.36 0.82
C LEU A 14 -0.37 3.28 -0.43
N ALA A 15 -0.92 2.88 -1.57
CA ALA A 15 -0.20 2.88 -2.84
C ALA A 15 0.22 4.29 -3.24
N LEU A 16 -0.67 5.29 -3.10
CA LEU A 16 -0.36 6.69 -3.39
C LEU A 16 0.74 7.22 -2.45
N ILE A 17 0.65 6.93 -1.15
CA ILE A 17 1.70 7.26 -0.18
C ILE A 17 3.01 6.60 -0.57
N GLY A 18 2.99 5.34 -1.01
CA GLY A 18 4.16 4.62 -1.52
C GLY A 18 4.83 5.36 -2.67
N VAL A 19 4.06 5.78 -3.68
CA VAL A 19 4.60 6.55 -4.82
C VAL A 19 5.24 7.86 -4.37
N ILE A 20 4.57 8.61 -3.49
CA ILE A 20 5.08 9.90 -2.99
C ILE A 20 6.37 9.70 -2.19
N THR A 21 6.40 8.72 -1.30
CA THR A 21 7.56 8.44 -0.45
C THR A 21 8.75 7.93 -1.25
N ILE A 22 8.54 7.13 -2.30
CA ILE A 22 9.61 6.74 -3.25
C ILE A 22 10.19 7.98 -3.93
N ALA A 23 9.34 8.90 -4.41
CA ALA A 23 9.82 10.14 -5.01
C ALA A 23 10.67 10.96 -4.02
N PHE A 24 10.24 11.07 -2.77
CA PHE A 24 11.04 11.72 -1.73
C PHE A 24 12.35 11.01 -1.43
N THR A 25 12.38 9.68 -1.45
CA THR A 25 13.63 8.91 -1.29
C THR A 25 14.63 9.27 -2.38
N LEU A 26 14.20 9.33 -3.63
CA LEU A 26 15.07 9.67 -4.75
C LEU A 26 15.59 11.12 -4.64
N VAL A 27 14.72 12.07 -4.30
CA VAL A 27 15.10 13.48 -4.13
C VAL A 27 16.05 13.66 -2.95
N ALA A 28 15.77 13.02 -1.82
CA ALA A 28 16.62 13.09 -0.63
C ALA A 28 17.98 12.43 -0.86
N ALA A 29 18.02 11.30 -1.58
CA ALA A 29 19.26 10.63 -1.96
C ALA A 29 20.10 11.50 -2.90
N GLY A 30 19.48 12.09 -3.93
CA GLY A 30 20.16 12.96 -4.90
C GLY A 30 20.65 14.29 -4.32
N SER A 31 20.01 14.79 -3.26
CA SER A 31 20.38 16.05 -2.60
C SER A 31 21.34 15.89 -1.41
N GLY A 32 21.82 14.67 -1.14
CA GLY A 32 22.77 14.40 -0.05
C GLY A 32 22.13 14.24 1.35
N HIS A 33 20.80 14.22 1.45
CA HIS A 33 20.05 14.06 2.70
C HIS A 33 19.84 12.58 3.05
N SER A 34 20.92 11.87 3.34
CA SER A 34 20.92 10.40 3.54
C SER A 34 19.94 9.91 4.61
N GLY A 35 19.80 10.63 5.72
CA GLY A 35 18.85 10.28 6.79
C GLY A 35 17.39 10.32 6.34
N PHE A 36 17.00 11.36 5.60
CA PHE A 36 15.65 11.49 5.05
C PHE A 36 15.39 10.51 3.91
N ALA A 37 16.42 10.18 3.12
CA ALA A 37 16.33 9.13 2.10
C ALA A 37 16.01 7.78 2.73
N LEU A 38 16.71 7.41 3.82
CA LEU A 38 16.43 6.16 4.53
C LEU A 38 15.02 6.16 5.13
N ALA A 39 14.62 7.23 5.81
CA ALA A 39 13.31 7.32 6.45
C ALA A 39 12.16 7.21 5.43
N SER A 40 12.24 7.94 4.32
CA SER A 40 11.24 7.86 3.24
C SER A 40 11.23 6.50 2.54
N GLY A 41 12.40 5.86 2.37
CA GLY A 41 12.48 4.53 1.77
C GLY A 41 11.83 3.45 2.65
N VAL A 42 12.04 3.53 3.96
CA VAL A 42 11.36 2.65 4.93
C VAL A 42 9.85 2.89 4.90
N ALA A 43 9.41 4.16 4.89
CA ALA A 43 7.99 4.50 4.80
C ALA A 43 7.34 3.94 3.53
N ALA A 44 8.02 4.05 2.38
CA ALA A 44 7.58 3.46 1.12
C ALA A 44 7.42 1.93 1.22
N ALA A 45 8.44 1.24 1.75
CA ALA A 45 8.41 -0.20 1.90
C ALA A 45 7.25 -0.67 2.80
N VAL A 46 7.04 0.00 3.94
CA VAL A 46 5.93 -0.29 4.86
C VAL A 46 4.58 -0.05 4.19
N ALA A 47 4.41 1.06 3.48
CA ALA A 47 3.16 1.37 2.79
C ALA A 47 2.80 0.30 1.75
N VAL A 48 3.78 -0.14 0.95
CA VAL A 48 3.59 -1.20 -0.05
C VAL A 48 3.27 -2.54 0.61
N MET A 49 4.02 -2.94 1.64
CA MET A 49 3.77 -4.20 2.36
C MET A 49 2.37 -4.24 2.98
N LEU A 50 1.91 -3.13 3.57
CA LEU A 50 0.56 -3.04 4.13
C LEU A 50 -0.51 -3.10 3.04
N ALA A 51 -0.34 -2.39 1.93
CA ALA A 51 -1.29 -2.41 0.82
C ALA A 51 -1.44 -3.83 0.26
N VAL A 52 -0.31 -4.50 -0.03
CA VAL A 52 -0.28 -5.87 -0.54
C VAL A 52 -0.87 -6.83 0.48
N GLY A 53 -0.51 -6.72 1.76
CA GLY A 53 -1.01 -7.59 2.82
C GLY A 53 -2.53 -7.49 3.01
N MET A 54 -3.09 -6.28 2.96
CA MET A 54 -4.54 -6.07 3.05
C MET A 54 -5.28 -6.68 1.85
N VAL A 55 -4.80 -6.45 0.63
CA VAL A 55 -5.43 -6.98 -0.59
C VAL A 55 -5.29 -8.51 -0.66
N ALA A 56 -4.09 -9.05 -0.45
CA ALA A 56 -3.88 -10.49 -0.46
C ALA A 56 -4.68 -11.19 0.66
N GLY A 57 -4.74 -10.59 1.85
CA GLY A 57 -5.53 -11.09 2.98
C GLY A 57 -7.03 -11.10 2.70
N THR A 58 -7.56 -10.07 2.05
CA THR A 58 -8.98 -10.03 1.63
C THR A 58 -9.27 -11.05 0.55
N VAL A 59 -8.44 -11.17 -0.48
CA VAL A 59 -8.57 -12.20 -1.53
C VAL A 59 -8.57 -13.59 -0.91
N ARG A 60 -7.63 -13.89 -0.01
CA ARG A 60 -7.55 -15.18 0.68
C ARG A 60 -8.78 -15.44 1.55
N ARG A 61 -9.26 -14.43 2.29
CA ARG A 61 -10.46 -14.52 3.12
C ARG A 61 -11.70 -14.81 2.26
N ASP A 62 -11.88 -14.07 1.18
CA ASP A 62 -13.05 -14.16 0.32
C ASP A 62 -13.09 -15.51 -0.40
N HIS A 63 -11.92 -15.98 -0.86
CA HIS A 63 -11.77 -17.33 -1.43
C HIS A 63 -12.16 -18.42 -0.42
N HIS A 64 -11.65 -18.37 0.81
CA HIS A 64 -11.99 -19.35 1.85
C HIS A 64 -13.47 -19.31 2.26
N ARG A 65 -14.13 -18.16 2.14
CA ARG A 65 -15.54 -18.01 2.51
C ARG A 65 -16.50 -18.28 1.34
N HIS A 66 -15.98 -18.67 0.18
CA HIS A 66 -16.76 -18.84 -1.06
C HIS A 66 -17.67 -17.63 -1.33
N ILE A 67 -17.22 -16.44 -0.95
CA ILE A 67 -17.93 -15.21 -1.27
C ILE A 67 -17.67 -14.97 -2.76
N GLU A 68 -18.72 -14.88 -3.56
CA GLU A 68 -18.58 -14.50 -4.97
C GLU A 68 -17.72 -13.24 -5.04
N THR A 69 -16.75 -13.25 -5.97
CA THR A 69 -15.78 -12.17 -6.11
C THR A 69 -16.49 -10.83 -6.09
N PRO A 70 -16.15 -9.94 -5.14
CA PRO A 70 -16.84 -8.67 -5.00
C PRO A 70 -16.73 -7.89 -6.31
N HIS A 71 -17.87 -7.58 -6.92
CA HIS A 71 -17.97 -6.59 -7.98
C HIS A 71 -17.42 -5.28 -7.39
N LEU A 72 -16.33 -4.78 -7.98
CA LEU A 72 -15.70 -3.55 -7.51
C LEU A 72 -16.60 -2.33 -7.75
N PHE A 73 -17.70 -2.48 -8.50
CA PHE A 73 -18.74 -1.49 -8.78
C PHE A 73 -20.06 -2.21 -9.09
#